data_AF-V9KRD8-F1
#
_entry.id   AF-V9KRD8-F1
#
_cell.length_a   1.000
_cell.length_b   1.000
_cell.length_c   1.000
_cell.angle_alpha   90.00
_cell.angle_beta   90.00
_cell.angle_gamma   90.00
#
_symmetry.space_group_name_H-M   'P 1'
#
loop_
_entity.id
_entity.type
_entity.pdbx_description
1 polymer ?
#
loop_
_entity_poly.entity_id
_entity_poly.type
_entity_poly.pdbx_seq_one_letter_code
_entity_poly.pdbx_strand_id
1 'polypeptide(L)'
;TTAASTAQTSPTELIAPETASLPSTPQPQRATVHKPFTQSRPPVEMTSHPAPQHVTEQELVSLEICLQRWRAEVEQDMKDLKDNIAAIHQSIEQMYTSSALSQVPYRLHAVLVHEGQASAGHYWAYVRSHPCGAWLKYNDVSVTESSWEELQRDSYGGSRNASAYCLMYINDSLPHLIADDTDAETGQVLLALSSLPVDLRRSVREDNLRLSQEVDEWEEEQARKIPQKETVSPGQELKPSATEAQSPMTQSPPAGSQPVTRCVSADHSLMVREQTAQAIEKAATARQNGGAEATLKEAFHEEYSRLFDLAKEEPTPQNDPRLQHALVYFFQNRASKRVIERTLLEQFADKNLSYDERSISIMKVAQAKLKLIGPSDMDMEEYKKWHEHYSLFRKVSVYLLTGLECYQNGKCREALTYLVHAYQSNRKLLKNGKKRGVDETLIAHYRRKCLLELNGNAASLFESGEEAEVAEALSIMSDLVIPCMHLIATSEISKEDLVAVEMMRNHWCSYLGADIDARLQEKLTEFLPKLLDCSVEVRILREPPRIRPNSPHDLCNRFAAVMESIHGNSPVTVT
;
A
#
# COMPACT_ATOMS: atom_id res chain seq x y z
N THR A 1 -55.12 46.11 2.08
CA THR A 1 -55.93 47.09 2.82
C THR A 1 -55.15 47.51 4.04
N THR A 2 -54.84 48.82 4.10
CA THR A 2 -54.57 49.64 5.30
C THR A 2 -53.54 49.14 6.32
N ALA A 3 -52.33 49.69 6.43
CA ALA A 3 -51.92 51.08 6.72
C ALA A 3 -51.54 51.28 8.20
N ALA A 4 -50.30 51.79 8.38
CA ALA A 4 -49.90 52.87 9.29
C ALA A 4 -50.01 52.61 10.80
N SER A 5 -49.32 53.29 11.73
CA SER A 5 -48.56 54.54 11.73
C SER A 5 -47.74 54.58 13.03
N THR A 6 -46.49 55.04 12.91
CA THR A 6 -45.76 56.00 13.76
C THR A 6 -46.37 56.50 15.07
N ALA A 7 -45.54 56.61 16.12
CA ALA A 7 -45.44 57.81 16.96
C ALA A 7 -44.08 57.89 17.69
N GLN A 8 -43.38 59.02 17.47
CA GLN A 8 -42.24 59.52 18.23
C GLN A 8 -42.67 60.03 19.61
N THR A 9 -41.75 60.08 20.58
CA THR A 9 -41.51 61.25 21.48
C THR A 9 -40.33 60.97 22.42
N SER A 10 -39.29 61.80 22.32
CA SER A 10 -38.31 62.13 23.39
C SER A 10 -38.75 63.48 24.01
N PRO A 11 -38.00 64.17 24.91
CA PRO A 11 -37.04 63.76 25.95
C PRO A 11 -37.32 64.50 27.29
N THR A 12 -36.69 64.11 28.42
CA THR A 12 -36.42 65.06 29.52
C THR A 12 -35.24 64.60 30.39
N GLU A 13 -34.22 65.46 30.50
CA GLU A 13 -33.12 65.40 31.47
C GLU A 13 -33.63 65.57 32.91
N LEU A 14 -32.85 65.13 33.90
CA LEU A 14 -32.53 65.88 35.14
C LEU A 14 -31.66 65.02 36.10
N ILE A 15 -30.42 65.49 36.28
CA ILE A 15 -29.70 65.72 37.56
C ILE A 15 -29.44 64.53 38.52
N ALA A 16 -28.14 64.32 38.81
CA ALA A 16 -27.57 63.47 39.86
C ALA A 16 -27.85 64.00 41.29
N PRO A 17 -27.66 63.17 42.34
CA PRO A 17 -26.41 63.34 43.09
C PRO A 17 -25.77 62.05 43.65
N GLU A 18 -24.50 62.20 44.01
CA GLU A 18 -23.59 61.25 44.64
C GLU A 18 -24.10 60.69 45.98
N THR A 19 -23.79 59.42 46.26
CA THR A 19 -23.41 58.96 47.61
C THR A 19 -22.36 57.85 47.52
N ALA A 20 -21.32 58.01 48.33
CA ALA A 20 -20.15 57.14 48.43
C ALA A 20 -20.42 55.85 49.20
N SER A 21 -19.78 54.73 48.80
CA SER A 21 -19.35 53.67 49.72
C SER A 21 -18.26 52.78 49.09
N LEU A 22 -17.30 52.42 49.94
CA LEU A 22 -16.01 51.74 49.74
C LEU A 22 -16.16 50.19 49.67
N PRO A 23 -15.09 49.40 49.45
CA PRO A 23 -14.99 48.38 48.41
C PRO A 23 -15.47 46.97 48.82
N SER A 24 -15.92 46.20 47.84
CA SER A 24 -16.12 44.75 47.97
C SER A 24 -15.28 43.97 46.95
N THR A 25 -14.83 42.82 47.40
CA THR A 25 -13.88 41.82 46.87
C THR A 25 -14.14 41.33 45.42
N PRO A 26 -13.11 40.74 44.75
CA PRO A 26 -13.14 40.52 43.30
C PRO A 26 -14.14 39.42 42.92
N GLN A 27 -15.13 39.78 42.11
CA GLN A 27 -16.02 38.82 41.45
C GLN A 27 -15.33 38.21 40.20
N PRO A 28 -15.65 36.95 39.85
CA PRO A 28 -15.11 36.29 38.67
C PRO A 28 -15.58 37.03 37.42
N GLN A 29 -14.64 37.33 36.52
CA GLN A 29 -14.90 38.02 35.26
C GLN A 29 -16.03 37.32 34.49
N ARG A 30 -17.19 37.98 34.38
CA ARG A 30 -18.22 37.61 33.41
C ARG A 30 -17.61 37.74 32.01
N ALA A 31 -17.59 36.65 31.25
CA ALA A 31 -17.25 36.68 29.84
C ALA A 31 -18.13 37.71 29.11
N THR A 32 -17.49 38.68 28.46
CA THR A 32 -18.18 39.67 27.61
C THR A 32 -18.86 38.93 26.46
N VAL A 33 -20.19 38.95 26.44
CA VAL A 33 -20.97 38.41 25.32
C VAL A 33 -20.85 39.40 24.15
N HIS A 34 -20.01 39.07 23.17
CA HIS A 34 -19.90 39.84 21.93
C HIS A 34 -21.15 39.63 21.07
N LYS A 35 -21.66 40.70 20.48
CA LYS A 35 -22.79 40.61 19.54
C LYS A 35 -22.32 39.90 18.26
N PRO A 36 -23.19 39.15 17.56
CA PRO A 36 -22.87 38.69 16.21
C PRO A 36 -22.52 39.93 15.38
N PHE A 37 -21.37 39.93 14.71
CA PHE A 37 -20.84 41.02 13.87
C PHE A 37 -20.12 42.20 14.58
N THR A 38 -19.74 42.10 15.86
CA THR A 38 -18.81 43.09 16.47
C THR A 38 -17.37 42.60 16.47
N GLN A 39 -16.43 43.39 15.91
CA GLN A 39 -14.99 43.14 16.07
C GLN A 39 -14.58 43.44 17.52
N SER A 40 -14.10 42.43 18.24
CA SER A 40 -13.84 42.46 19.68
C SER A 40 -12.66 43.34 20.10
N ARG A 41 -11.85 43.80 19.15
CA ARG A 41 -10.67 44.63 19.38
C ARG A 41 -10.33 45.37 18.08
N PRO A 42 -10.78 46.63 17.88
CA PRO A 42 -10.29 47.42 16.75
C PRO A 42 -8.76 47.62 16.93
N PRO A 43 -7.98 47.62 15.84
CA PRO A 43 -6.57 47.97 15.92
C PRO A 43 -6.45 49.35 16.58
N VAL A 44 -5.56 49.49 17.56
CA VAL A 44 -5.15 50.81 18.04
C VAL A 44 -4.54 51.53 16.84
N GLU A 45 -5.13 52.64 16.39
CA GLU A 45 -4.60 53.46 15.30
C GLU A 45 -3.22 54.00 15.71
N MET A 46 -2.17 53.24 15.39
CA MET A 46 -0.81 53.72 15.40
C MET A 46 -0.57 54.39 14.04
N THR A 47 -0.26 55.68 14.08
CA THR A 47 -0.07 56.57 12.91
C THR A 47 1.24 56.32 12.14
N SER A 48 1.74 55.08 12.11
CA SER A 48 2.98 54.70 11.41
C SER A 48 2.71 53.93 10.11
N HIS A 49 1.69 54.32 9.36
CA HIS A 49 1.44 53.78 8.02
C HIS A 49 1.76 54.87 6.97
N PRO A 50 2.30 54.51 5.80
CA PRO A 50 2.50 55.46 4.72
C PRO A 50 1.15 56.07 4.33
N ALA A 51 0.97 57.35 4.65
CA ALA A 51 -0.24 58.12 4.39
C ALA A 51 0.12 59.42 3.66
N PRO A 52 -0.76 59.96 2.81
CA PRO A 52 -0.53 61.24 2.15
C PRO A 52 -0.38 62.35 3.18
N GLN A 53 0.55 63.29 2.94
CA GLN A 53 0.86 64.39 3.86
C GLN A 53 -0.29 65.41 3.98
N HIS A 54 -1.07 65.58 2.91
CA HIS A 54 -2.25 66.45 2.87
C HIS A 54 -3.23 65.94 1.81
N VAL A 55 -4.52 65.91 2.13
CA VAL A 55 -5.61 65.59 1.21
C VAL A 55 -6.86 66.33 1.66
N THR A 56 -7.58 66.96 0.73
CA THR A 56 -8.89 67.56 1.06
C THR A 56 -9.99 66.50 1.05
N GLU A 57 -11.06 66.69 1.84
CA GLU A 57 -12.19 65.74 1.84
C GLU A 57 -12.83 65.59 0.45
N GLN A 58 -12.88 66.68 -0.33
CA GLN A 58 -13.43 66.66 -1.68
C GLN A 58 -12.54 65.89 -2.68
N GLU A 59 -11.22 66.01 -2.56
CA GLU A 59 -10.27 65.19 -3.34
C GLU A 59 -10.37 63.72 -2.97
N LEU A 60 -10.47 63.41 -1.68
CA LEU A 60 -10.57 62.04 -1.19
C LEU A 60 -11.84 61.34 -1.70
N VAL A 61 -13.00 62.01 -1.62
CA VAL A 61 -14.26 61.48 -2.18
C VAL A 61 -14.16 61.30 -3.69
N SER A 62 -13.52 62.24 -4.40
CA SER A 62 -13.35 62.14 -5.86
C SER A 62 -12.44 60.98 -6.26
N LEU A 63 -11.33 60.78 -5.55
CA LEU A 63 -10.40 59.67 -5.75
C LEU A 63 -11.04 58.34 -5.39
N GLU A 64 -11.76 58.26 -4.28
CA GLU A 64 -12.45 57.04 -3.87
C GLU A 64 -13.47 56.59 -4.92
N ILE A 65 -14.33 57.49 -5.39
CA ILE A 65 -15.31 57.18 -6.44
C ILE A 65 -14.62 56.74 -7.73
N CYS A 66 -13.55 57.45 -8.13
CA CYS A 66 -12.83 57.16 -9.37
C CYS A 66 -12.14 55.78 -9.31
N LEU A 67 -11.41 55.50 -8.22
CA LEU A 67 -10.68 54.26 -8.03
C LEU A 67 -11.62 53.06 -7.81
N GLN A 68 -12.72 53.24 -7.09
CA GLN A 68 -13.73 52.18 -6.94
C GLN A 68 -14.38 51.84 -8.28
N ARG A 69 -14.68 52.85 -9.11
CA ARG A 69 -15.19 52.63 -10.46
C ARG A 69 -14.17 51.89 -11.33
N TRP A 70 -12.92 52.36 -11.40
CA TRP A 70 -11.87 51.69 -12.19
C TRP A 70 -11.58 50.28 -11.70
N ARG A 71 -11.60 50.05 -10.39
CA ARG A 71 -11.47 48.71 -9.83
C ARG A 71 -12.60 47.81 -10.32
N ALA A 72 -13.84 48.26 -10.26
CA ALA A 72 -14.99 47.49 -10.72
C ALA A 72 -14.93 47.22 -12.23
N GLU A 73 -14.51 48.21 -13.03
CA GLU A 73 -14.29 48.06 -14.48
C GLU A 73 -13.23 47.00 -14.78
N VAL A 74 -12.06 47.06 -14.12
CA VAL A 74 -10.98 46.08 -14.31
C VAL A 74 -11.37 44.68 -13.81
N GLU A 75 -12.09 44.58 -12.68
CA GLU A 75 -12.60 43.31 -12.17
C GLU A 75 -13.59 42.68 -13.16
N GLN A 76 -14.43 43.50 -13.81
CA GLN A 76 -15.37 43.06 -14.84
C GLN A 76 -14.64 42.64 -16.13
N ASP A 77 -13.69 43.45 -16.62
CA ASP A 77 -12.90 43.13 -17.81
C ASP A 77 -12.10 41.82 -17.62
N MET A 78 -11.51 41.62 -16.44
CA MET A 78 -10.80 40.38 -16.12
C MET A 78 -11.73 39.17 -16.13
N LYS A 79 -12.97 39.34 -15.63
CA LYS A 79 -13.99 38.28 -15.67
C LYS A 79 -14.39 37.97 -17.11
N ASP A 80 -14.69 38.99 -17.90
CA ASP A 80 -15.10 38.83 -19.30
C ASP A 80 -13.98 38.16 -20.13
N LEU A 81 -12.72 38.52 -19.88
CA LEU A 81 -11.58 37.84 -20.51
C LEU A 81 -11.46 36.37 -20.10
N LYS A 82 -11.66 36.04 -18.82
CA LYS A 82 -11.65 34.63 -18.36
C LYS A 82 -12.78 33.82 -19.00
N ASP A 83 -13.97 34.41 -19.08
CA ASP A 83 -15.14 33.77 -19.69
C ASP A 83 -14.92 33.58 -21.20
N ASN A 84 -14.34 34.57 -21.88
CA ASN A 84 -13.96 34.47 -23.29
C ASN A 84 -12.89 33.39 -23.54
N ILE A 85 -11.85 33.32 -22.70
CA ILE A 85 -10.82 32.27 -22.79
C ILE A 85 -11.46 30.89 -22.62
N ALA A 86 -12.34 30.72 -21.62
CA ALA A 86 -13.03 29.47 -21.39
C ALA A 86 -13.92 29.07 -22.58
N ALA A 87 -14.66 30.02 -23.14
CA ALA A 87 -15.51 29.80 -24.31
C ALA A 87 -14.69 29.38 -25.55
N ILE A 88 -13.54 30.02 -25.78
CA ILE A 88 -12.64 29.66 -26.87
C ILE A 88 -12.05 28.27 -26.67
N HIS A 89 -11.57 27.94 -25.46
CA HIS A 89 -11.07 26.59 -25.16
C HIS A 89 -12.13 25.52 -25.38
N GLN A 90 -13.36 25.75 -24.91
CA GLN A 90 -14.48 24.82 -25.12
C GLN A 90 -14.79 24.63 -26.61
N SER A 91 -14.78 25.71 -27.40
CA SER A 91 -14.98 25.65 -28.85
C SER A 91 -13.90 24.81 -29.54
N ILE A 92 -12.64 24.97 -29.14
CA ILE A 92 -11.50 24.19 -29.66
C ILE A 92 -11.65 22.71 -29.31
N GLU A 93 -11.97 22.37 -28.06
CA GLU A 93 -12.16 20.99 -27.60
C GLU A 93 -13.31 20.29 -28.35
N GLN A 94 -14.39 21.01 -28.66
CA GLN A 94 -15.56 20.46 -29.32
C GLN A 94 -15.41 20.33 -30.84
N MET A 95 -14.41 20.98 -31.45
CA MET A 95 -14.22 21.08 -32.90
C MET A 95 -14.28 19.73 -33.63
N TYR A 96 -13.73 18.67 -33.02
CA TYR A 96 -13.65 17.33 -33.63
C TYR A 96 -14.60 16.30 -33.00
N THR A 97 -15.54 16.73 -32.15
CA THR A 97 -16.45 15.82 -31.44
C THR A 97 -17.68 15.39 -32.26
N SER A 98 -17.85 15.94 -33.47
CA SER A 98 -18.98 15.60 -34.34
C SER A 98 -19.02 14.11 -34.69
N SER A 99 -20.22 13.53 -34.77
CA SER A 99 -20.38 12.11 -35.10
C SER A 99 -19.76 11.72 -36.44
N ALA A 100 -19.75 12.62 -37.42
CA ALA A 100 -19.13 12.38 -38.73
C ALA A 100 -17.61 12.15 -38.65
N LEU A 101 -16.94 12.69 -37.63
CA LEU A 101 -15.49 12.61 -37.45
C LEU A 101 -15.07 11.49 -36.47
N SER A 102 -16.01 10.88 -35.74
CA SER A 102 -15.76 9.80 -34.78
C SER A 102 -16.03 8.39 -35.32
N GLN A 103 -15.97 8.21 -36.65
CA GLN A 103 -16.33 6.97 -37.33
C GLN A 103 -15.25 5.87 -37.27
N VAL A 104 -13.98 6.21 -36.98
CA VAL A 104 -12.85 5.27 -37.06
C VAL A 104 -12.13 5.19 -35.71
N PRO A 105 -12.71 4.48 -34.71
CA PRO A 105 -12.13 4.40 -33.38
C PRO A 105 -10.87 3.51 -33.34
N TYR A 106 -9.86 3.98 -32.63
CA TYR A 106 -8.66 3.22 -32.32
C TYR A 106 -8.51 3.08 -30.81
N ARG A 107 -8.30 1.83 -30.37
CA ARG A 107 -8.08 1.49 -28.96
C ARG A 107 -6.60 1.37 -28.70
N LEU A 108 -6.10 2.02 -27.65
CA LEU A 108 -4.72 1.84 -27.21
C LEU A 108 -4.54 0.41 -26.69
N HIS A 109 -3.60 -0.33 -27.29
CA HIS A 109 -3.32 -1.72 -26.96
C HIS A 109 -2.03 -1.87 -26.17
N ALA A 110 -0.95 -1.21 -26.61
CA ALA A 110 0.31 -1.26 -25.90
C ALA A 110 1.05 0.08 -25.89
N VAL A 111 1.85 0.30 -24.86
CA VAL A 111 2.72 1.46 -24.68
C VAL A 111 4.10 0.97 -24.28
N LEU A 112 5.12 1.34 -25.05
CA LEU A 112 6.51 1.02 -24.74
C LEU A 112 7.15 2.24 -24.08
N VAL A 113 7.72 2.02 -22.91
CA VAL A 113 8.30 3.05 -22.04
C VAL A 113 9.79 2.82 -21.93
N HIS A 114 10.53 3.92 -21.89
CA HIS A 114 11.97 3.95 -21.69
C HIS A 114 12.31 4.87 -20.52
N GLU A 115 13.20 4.43 -19.65
CA GLU A 115 13.82 5.22 -18.59
C GLU A 115 15.33 5.17 -18.72
N GLY A 116 15.96 6.33 -18.89
CA GLY A 116 17.41 6.42 -19.00
C GLY A 116 17.88 7.38 -20.08
N GLN A 117 19.14 7.21 -20.49
CA GLN A 117 19.79 8.03 -21.51
C GLN A 117 19.60 7.43 -22.90
N ALA A 118 19.88 8.22 -23.94
CA ALA A 118 19.66 7.79 -25.33
C ALA A 118 20.45 6.52 -25.73
N SER A 119 21.63 6.30 -25.13
CA SER A 119 22.49 5.14 -25.43
C SER A 119 22.33 3.96 -24.49
N ALA A 120 21.66 4.15 -23.34
CA ALA A 120 21.50 3.13 -22.31
C ALA A 120 20.33 3.48 -21.40
N GLY A 121 19.46 2.52 -21.17
CA GLY A 121 18.33 2.67 -20.27
C GLY A 121 17.56 1.37 -20.12
N HIS A 122 16.49 1.46 -19.35
CA HIS A 122 15.61 0.37 -19.04
C HIS A 122 14.32 0.48 -19.84
N TYR A 123 13.84 -0.65 -20.36
CA TYR A 123 12.66 -0.71 -21.22
C TYR A 123 11.62 -1.64 -20.63
N TRP A 124 10.38 -1.20 -20.65
CA TRP A 124 9.23 -2.05 -20.29
C TRP A 124 8.02 -1.70 -21.14
N ALA A 125 7.00 -2.54 -21.09
CA ALA A 125 5.78 -2.35 -21.83
C ALA A 125 4.55 -2.39 -20.91
N TYR A 126 3.57 -1.55 -21.22
CA TYR A 126 2.20 -1.73 -20.77
C TYR A 126 1.41 -2.34 -21.92
N VAL A 127 0.75 -3.46 -21.68
CA VAL A 127 -0.10 -4.12 -22.69
C VAL A 127 -1.48 -4.35 -22.08
N ARG A 128 -2.52 -4.00 -22.82
CA ARG A 128 -3.90 -4.20 -22.40
C ARG A 128 -4.30 -5.65 -22.63
N SER A 129 -4.63 -6.33 -21.55
CA SER A 129 -5.28 -7.63 -21.61
C SER A 129 -6.77 -7.41 -21.83
N HIS A 130 -7.24 -7.71 -23.04
CA HIS A 130 -8.64 -7.50 -23.40
C HIS A 130 -9.62 -8.48 -22.75
N PRO A 131 -9.30 -9.78 -22.53
CA PRO A 131 -10.21 -10.71 -21.87
C PRO A 131 -10.62 -10.31 -20.45
N CYS A 132 -9.68 -9.75 -19.67
CA CYS A 132 -9.94 -9.27 -18.30
C CYS A 132 -10.11 -7.74 -18.20
N GLY A 133 -9.95 -7.01 -19.30
CA GLY A 133 -10.08 -5.55 -19.34
C GLY A 133 -9.02 -4.76 -18.59
N ALA A 134 -7.94 -5.40 -18.12
CA ALA A 134 -6.91 -4.81 -17.27
C ALA A 134 -5.63 -4.44 -18.04
N TRP A 135 -4.85 -3.51 -17.48
CA TRP A 135 -3.50 -3.21 -17.97
C TRP A 135 -2.48 -4.10 -17.28
N LEU A 136 -1.54 -4.65 -18.05
CA LEU A 136 -0.44 -5.45 -17.54
C LEU A 136 0.88 -4.75 -17.84
N LYS A 137 1.73 -4.65 -16.83
CA LYS A 137 3.10 -4.13 -16.94
C LYS A 137 4.04 -5.32 -17.13
N TYR A 138 4.64 -5.39 -18.30
CA TYR A 138 5.66 -6.37 -18.69
C TYR A 138 7.03 -5.73 -18.51
N ASN A 139 7.69 -6.10 -17.42
CA ASN A 139 8.99 -5.58 -17.03
C ASN A 139 9.96 -6.75 -16.80
N ASP A 140 10.64 -7.15 -17.87
CA ASP A 140 11.51 -8.34 -17.93
C ASP A 140 10.82 -9.59 -17.36
N VAL A 141 11.40 -10.19 -16.32
CA VAL A 141 10.90 -11.38 -15.63
C VAL A 141 9.62 -11.13 -14.82
N SER A 142 9.22 -9.86 -14.65
CA SER A 142 8.08 -9.47 -13.83
C SER A 142 6.92 -9.01 -14.70
N VAL A 143 5.82 -9.78 -14.65
CA VAL A 143 4.52 -9.39 -15.21
C VAL A 143 3.56 -9.09 -14.07
N THR A 144 3.08 -7.86 -14.00
CA THR A 144 2.16 -7.41 -12.93
C THR A 144 0.96 -6.70 -13.50
N GLU A 145 -0.20 -6.88 -12.88
CA GLU A 145 -1.35 -6.00 -13.13
C GLU A 145 -1.01 -4.56 -12.74
N SER A 146 -1.50 -3.62 -13.53
CA SER A 146 -1.26 -2.19 -13.39
C SER A 146 -2.53 -1.41 -13.73
N SER A 147 -2.58 -0.15 -13.30
CA SER A 147 -3.71 0.73 -13.52
C SER A 147 -3.43 1.74 -14.64
N TRP A 148 -4.48 2.36 -15.16
CA TRP A 148 -4.35 3.42 -16.15
C TRP A 148 -3.55 4.62 -15.60
N GLU A 149 -3.74 4.95 -14.33
CA GLU A 149 -3.03 6.05 -13.66
C GLU A 149 -1.53 5.77 -13.54
N GLU A 150 -1.14 4.52 -13.30
CA GLU A 150 0.28 4.13 -13.33
C GLU A 150 0.87 4.22 -14.73
N LEU A 151 0.17 3.71 -15.74
CA LEU A 151 0.57 3.83 -17.13
C LEU A 151 0.77 5.31 -17.51
N GLN A 152 -0.19 6.18 -17.24
CA GLN A 152 -0.11 7.61 -17.55
C GLN A 152 1.11 8.25 -16.89
N ARG A 153 1.33 7.98 -15.60
CA ARG A 153 2.45 8.53 -14.83
C ARG A 153 3.82 8.16 -15.42
N ASP A 154 3.99 6.91 -15.86
CA ASP A 154 5.26 6.46 -16.44
C ASP A 154 5.40 6.86 -17.93
N SER A 155 4.29 7.10 -18.62
CA SER A 155 4.26 7.27 -20.09
C SER A 155 4.23 8.73 -20.54
N TYR A 156 3.54 9.62 -19.83
CA TYR A 156 3.32 11.01 -20.28
C TYR A 156 4.59 11.87 -20.21
N GLY A 157 5.57 11.45 -19.41
CA GLY A 157 6.79 12.23 -19.14
C GLY A 157 6.55 13.39 -18.16
N GLY A 158 7.64 14.05 -17.76
CA GLY A 158 7.62 15.23 -16.88
C GLY A 158 7.60 14.94 -15.38
N SER A 159 7.06 13.80 -14.94
CA SER A 159 7.02 13.43 -13.51
C SER A 159 8.18 12.54 -13.06
N ARG A 160 8.83 11.83 -13.99
CA ARG A 160 9.88 10.83 -13.77
C ARG A 160 10.88 10.87 -14.92
N ASN A 161 11.99 10.13 -14.78
CA ASN A 161 12.98 9.92 -15.84
C ASN A 161 12.50 8.95 -16.94
N ALA A 162 11.22 8.57 -16.92
CA ALA A 162 10.59 7.65 -17.86
C ALA A 162 9.65 8.40 -18.82
N SER A 163 9.60 7.95 -20.07
CA SER A 163 8.65 8.45 -21.07
C SER A 163 8.29 7.36 -22.07
N ALA A 164 7.07 7.42 -22.60
CA ALA A 164 6.66 6.56 -23.69
C ALA A 164 7.34 6.98 -24.99
N TYR A 165 7.97 6.03 -25.67
CA TYR A 165 8.61 6.26 -26.97
C TYR A 165 7.83 5.60 -28.13
N CYS A 166 6.90 4.69 -27.83
CA CYS A 166 6.03 4.08 -28.84
C CYS A 166 4.63 3.80 -28.27
N LEU A 167 3.61 4.16 -29.05
CA LEU A 167 2.20 3.90 -28.77
C LEU A 167 1.63 2.97 -29.86
N MET A 168 1.06 1.85 -29.45
CA MET A 168 0.47 0.86 -30.34
C MET A 168 -1.03 0.85 -30.17
N TYR A 169 -1.73 1.27 -31.22
CA TYR A 169 -3.19 1.26 -31.29
C TYR A 169 -3.68 0.16 -32.22
N ILE A 170 -4.84 -0.41 -31.87
CA ILE A 170 -5.57 -1.35 -32.72
C ILE A 170 -6.89 -0.73 -33.16
N ASN A 171 -7.33 -1.08 -34.36
CA ASN A 171 -8.61 -0.61 -34.89
C ASN A 171 -9.75 -1.28 -34.13
N ASP A 172 -10.58 -0.49 -33.45
CA ASP A 172 -11.64 -1.02 -32.57
C ASP A 172 -12.82 -1.61 -33.37
N SER A 173 -12.90 -1.30 -34.66
CA SER A 173 -13.89 -1.88 -35.58
C SER A 173 -13.53 -3.30 -36.05
N LEU A 174 -12.37 -3.84 -35.64
CA LEU A 174 -11.89 -5.17 -36.04
C LEU A 174 -11.78 -6.12 -34.82
N PRO A 175 -12.88 -6.80 -34.43
CA PRO A 175 -12.91 -7.64 -33.23
C PRO A 175 -11.92 -8.81 -33.24
N HIS A 176 -11.55 -9.30 -34.42
CA HIS A 176 -10.64 -10.44 -34.60
C HIS A 176 -9.21 -10.14 -34.14
N LEU A 177 -8.82 -8.87 -34.01
CA LEU A 177 -7.50 -8.49 -33.46
C LEU A 177 -7.40 -8.74 -31.95
N ILE A 178 -8.53 -8.97 -31.30
CA ILE A 178 -8.68 -9.08 -29.85
C ILE A 178 -9.29 -10.44 -29.45
N ALA A 179 -9.95 -11.12 -30.37
CA ALA A 179 -10.59 -12.40 -30.13
C ALA A 179 -9.55 -13.50 -29.89
N ASP A 180 -9.80 -14.36 -28.90
CA ASP A 180 -9.01 -15.57 -28.69
C ASP A 180 -9.21 -16.55 -29.85
N ASP A 181 -8.18 -17.36 -30.15
CA ASP A 181 -8.26 -18.41 -31.17
C ASP A 181 -9.41 -19.37 -30.82
N THR A 182 -10.32 -19.59 -31.78
CA THR A 182 -11.45 -20.51 -31.62
C THR A 182 -11.25 -21.75 -32.48
N ASP A 183 -11.68 -22.90 -31.97
CA ASP A 183 -11.65 -24.14 -32.72
C ASP A 183 -12.62 -24.06 -33.91
N ALA A 184 -12.14 -24.38 -35.11
CA ALA A 184 -12.89 -24.18 -36.36
C ALA A 184 -14.12 -25.10 -36.51
N GLU A 185 -14.18 -26.21 -35.78
CA GLU A 185 -15.30 -27.17 -35.84
C GLU A 185 -16.30 -26.98 -34.70
N THR A 186 -15.84 -26.57 -33.51
CA THR A 186 -16.65 -26.50 -32.28
C THR A 186 -16.97 -25.07 -31.83
N GLY A 187 -16.27 -24.05 -32.36
CA GLY A 187 -16.44 -22.64 -32.00
C GLY A 187 -16.05 -22.30 -30.55
N GLN A 188 -15.41 -23.23 -29.83
CA GLN A 188 -14.93 -23.01 -28.46
C GLN A 188 -13.56 -22.34 -28.46
N VAL A 189 -13.30 -21.46 -27.49
CA VAL A 189 -11.99 -20.83 -27.29
C VAL A 189 -10.94 -21.91 -27.03
N LEU A 190 -9.93 -21.99 -27.88
CA LEU A 190 -8.80 -22.90 -27.75
C LEU A 190 -7.99 -22.52 -26.49
N LEU A 191 -7.70 -23.50 -25.64
CA LEU A 191 -6.73 -23.33 -24.57
C LEU A 191 -5.36 -23.09 -25.20
N ALA A 192 -4.60 -22.09 -24.73
CA ALA A 192 -3.34 -21.64 -25.36
C ALA A 192 -2.28 -22.74 -25.62
N LEU A 193 -2.29 -23.85 -24.87
CA LEU A 193 -1.40 -25.01 -25.12
C LEU A 193 -1.94 -25.97 -26.19
N SER A 194 -3.25 -25.97 -26.43
CA SER A 194 -3.92 -26.78 -27.43
C SER A 194 -3.96 -26.15 -28.82
N SER A 195 -3.75 -24.84 -28.92
CA SER A 195 -3.56 -24.12 -30.19
C SER A 195 -2.14 -24.30 -30.76
N LEU A 196 -1.16 -24.69 -29.93
CA LEU A 196 0.21 -24.91 -30.40
C LEU A 196 0.32 -26.12 -31.34
N PRO A 197 1.12 -26.00 -32.42
CA PRO A 197 1.60 -27.14 -33.21
C PRO A 197 2.16 -28.28 -32.35
N VAL A 198 2.04 -29.52 -32.84
CA VAL A 198 2.32 -30.74 -32.06
C VAL A 198 3.78 -30.82 -31.57
N ASP A 199 4.72 -30.37 -32.40
CA ASP A 199 6.14 -30.28 -32.09
C ASP A 199 6.42 -29.25 -30.98
N LEU A 200 5.88 -28.04 -31.07
CA LEU A 200 6.02 -27.02 -30.02
C LEU A 200 5.35 -27.46 -28.72
N ARG A 201 4.17 -28.07 -28.81
CA ARG A 201 3.46 -28.62 -27.64
C ARG A 201 4.28 -29.70 -26.95
N ARG A 202 4.98 -30.55 -27.70
CA ARG A 202 5.90 -31.54 -27.14
C ARG A 202 7.07 -30.85 -26.44
N SER A 203 7.72 -29.90 -27.11
CA SER A 203 8.84 -29.14 -26.54
C SER A 203 8.47 -28.47 -25.21
N VAL A 204 7.31 -27.81 -25.15
CA VAL A 204 6.82 -27.16 -23.92
C VAL A 204 6.54 -28.17 -22.80
N ARG A 205 6.01 -29.36 -23.15
CA ARG A 205 5.78 -30.42 -22.15
C ARG A 205 7.07 -30.98 -21.59
N GLU A 206 8.08 -31.18 -22.43
CA GLU A 206 9.39 -31.65 -22.01
C GLU A 206 10.10 -30.63 -21.11
N ASP A 207 10.01 -29.34 -21.46
CA ASP A 207 10.57 -28.26 -20.64
C ASP A 207 9.87 -28.11 -19.28
N ASN A 208 8.54 -28.16 -19.25
CA ASN A 208 7.77 -28.15 -18.00
C ASN A 208 8.07 -29.37 -17.10
N LEU A 209 8.34 -30.54 -17.71
CA LEU A 209 8.76 -31.72 -16.98
C LEU A 209 10.14 -31.53 -16.35
N ARG A 210 11.09 -30.95 -17.09
CA ARG A 210 12.42 -30.61 -16.56
C ARG A 210 12.33 -29.62 -15.41
N LEU A 211 11.50 -28.58 -15.53
CA LEU A 211 11.28 -27.62 -14.44
C LEU A 211 10.73 -28.31 -13.18
N SER A 212 9.84 -29.29 -13.35
CA SER A 212 9.30 -30.04 -12.20
C SER A 212 10.39 -30.87 -11.52
N GLN A 213 11.27 -31.50 -12.30
CA GLN A 213 12.44 -32.23 -11.77
C GLN A 213 13.41 -31.29 -11.04
N GLU A 214 13.69 -30.10 -11.58
CA GLU A 214 14.54 -29.10 -10.93
C GLU A 214 13.97 -28.66 -9.57
N VAL A 215 12.65 -28.54 -9.46
CA VAL A 215 11.98 -28.24 -8.17
C VAL A 215 12.16 -29.40 -7.19
N ASP A 216 11.93 -30.64 -7.64
CA ASP A 216 12.09 -31.84 -6.79
C ASP A 216 13.54 -31.97 -6.28
N GLU A 217 14.53 -31.82 -7.15
CA GLU A 217 15.95 -31.86 -6.80
C GLU A 217 16.33 -30.76 -5.81
N TRP A 218 15.79 -29.55 -6.00
CA TRP A 218 16.01 -28.43 -5.11
C TRP A 218 15.42 -28.71 -3.71
N GLU A 219 14.21 -29.27 -3.63
CA GLU A 219 13.57 -29.65 -2.37
C GLU A 219 14.38 -30.71 -1.61
N GLU A 220 14.89 -31.73 -2.30
CA GLU A 220 15.78 -32.74 -1.72
C GLU A 220 17.09 -32.13 -1.16
N GLU A 221 17.67 -31.18 -1.88
CA GLU A 221 18.90 -30.50 -1.44
C GLU A 221 18.64 -29.61 -0.22
N GLN A 222 17.49 -28.92 -0.17
CA GLN A 222 17.10 -28.14 1.01
C GLN A 222 16.88 -29.04 2.23
N ALA A 223 16.24 -30.21 2.05
CA ALA A 223 16.02 -31.16 3.13
C ALA A 223 17.35 -31.67 3.75
N ARG A 224 18.40 -31.83 2.95
CA ARG A 224 19.74 -32.24 3.42
C ARG A 224 20.50 -31.17 4.20
N LYS A 225 20.15 -29.88 4.06
CA LYS A 225 20.83 -28.75 4.72
C LYS A 225 20.30 -28.43 6.12
N ILE A 226 19.22 -29.09 6.57
CA ILE A 226 18.68 -28.95 7.92
C ILE A 226 19.57 -29.75 8.90
N PRO A 227 20.21 -29.13 9.91
CA PRO A 227 21.05 -29.84 10.85
C PRO A 227 20.23 -30.85 11.65
N GLN A 228 20.59 -32.14 11.55
CA GLN A 228 20.06 -33.17 12.44
C GLN A 228 20.48 -32.86 13.88
N LYS A 229 19.56 -32.32 14.66
CA LYS A 229 19.70 -32.25 16.12
C LYS A 229 19.49 -33.66 16.67
N GLU A 230 20.59 -34.25 17.10
CA GLU A 230 20.74 -35.37 18.03
C GLU A 230 19.53 -36.30 18.20
N THR A 231 19.59 -37.48 17.58
CA THR A 231 19.07 -38.69 18.21
C THR A 231 20.12 -39.80 18.19
N VAL A 232 20.21 -40.42 19.35
CA VAL A 232 21.18 -41.41 19.82
C VAL A 232 21.18 -42.68 18.96
N SER A 233 22.39 -43.20 18.66
CA SER A 233 22.63 -44.53 18.07
C SER A 233 22.71 -45.61 19.17
N PRO A 234 22.88 -46.92 18.85
CA PRO A 234 22.17 -47.79 17.91
C PRO A 234 21.75 -49.12 18.58
N GLY A 235 20.78 -49.85 18.00
CA GLY A 235 20.64 -51.29 18.30
C GLY A 235 19.27 -51.88 18.06
N GLN A 236 19.03 -52.43 16.88
CA GLN A 236 18.83 -53.87 16.71
C GLN A 236 18.62 -54.21 15.23
N GLU A 237 19.42 -55.18 14.80
CA GLU A 237 19.40 -55.81 13.49
C GLU A 237 18.04 -56.47 13.21
N LEU A 238 17.58 -56.38 11.96
CA LEU A 238 16.91 -57.47 11.25
C LEU A 238 17.12 -57.25 9.73
N LYS A 239 17.75 -58.26 9.11
CA LYS A 239 18.18 -58.31 7.70
C LYS A 239 17.02 -58.61 6.73
N PRO A 240 17.23 -58.41 5.40
CA PRO A 240 16.18 -58.14 4.42
C PRO A 240 15.58 -59.40 3.79
N SER A 241 14.36 -59.28 3.27
CA SER A 241 13.82 -60.21 2.29
C SER A 241 13.44 -59.45 1.01
N ALA A 242 14.02 -59.89 -0.10
CA ALA A 242 13.83 -59.35 -1.43
C ALA A 242 12.82 -60.19 -2.21
N THR A 243 11.82 -59.54 -2.81
CA THR A 243 11.01 -59.88 -4.01
C THR A 243 9.84 -58.89 -4.00
N GLU A 244 9.33 -58.27 -5.08
CA GLU A 244 9.39 -58.55 -6.50
C GLU A 244 8.92 -57.28 -7.23
N ALA A 245 9.42 -57.04 -8.43
CA ALA A 245 9.08 -55.91 -9.27
C ALA A 245 7.64 -55.97 -9.79
N GLN A 246 6.86 -54.88 -9.67
CA GLN A 246 5.74 -54.59 -10.58
C GLN A 246 5.59 -53.07 -10.80
N SER A 247 5.65 -52.68 -12.07
CA SER A 247 5.46 -51.33 -12.62
C SER A 247 4.03 -50.81 -12.38
N PRO A 248 3.79 -49.50 -12.19
CA PRO A 248 2.44 -48.97 -12.28
C PRO A 248 2.08 -48.67 -13.74
N MET A 249 0.94 -49.22 -14.15
CA MET A 249 0.26 -48.91 -15.39
C MET A 249 -0.11 -47.43 -15.52
N THR A 250 0.03 -46.95 -16.74
CA THR A 250 -0.43 -45.67 -17.26
C THR A 250 -1.94 -45.53 -17.10
N GLN A 251 -2.41 -44.57 -16.31
CA GLN A 251 -3.77 -44.03 -16.41
C GLN A 251 -3.70 -42.51 -16.57
N SER A 252 -4.06 -42.07 -17.76
CA SER A 252 -4.29 -40.67 -18.16
C SER A 252 -5.36 -40.01 -17.28
N PRO A 253 -5.18 -38.76 -16.80
CA PRO A 253 -6.26 -38.02 -16.18
C PRO A 253 -7.19 -37.41 -17.26
N PRO A 254 -8.50 -37.27 -16.97
CA PRO A 254 -9.46 -36.69 -17.90
C PRO A 254 -9.26 -35.18 -18.04
N ALA A 255 -9.48 -34.71 -19.26
CA ALA A 255 -9.41 -33.33 -19.70
C ALA A 255 -10.41 -32.42 -18.95
N GLY A 256 -9.96 -31.19 -18.67
CA GLY A 256 -10.81 -30.11 -18.19
C GLY A 256 -10.21 -29.37 -16.99
N SER A 257 -9.23 -28.49 -17.24
CA SER A 257 -8.84 -27.46 -16.27
C SER A 257 -8.46 -26.20 -17.05
N GLN A 258 -9.40 -25.26 -17.10
CA GLN A 258 -9.16 -23.90 -17.55
C GLN A 258 -8.05 -23.21 -16.73
N PRO A 259 -7.33 -22.22 -17.27
CA PRO A 259 -6.34 -21.46 -16.54
C PRO A 259 -7.09 -20.58 -15.51
N VAL A 260 -7.11 -21.03 -14.26
CA VAL A 260 -7.74 -20.29 -13.16
C VAL A 260 -6.79 -19.18 -12.72
N THR A 261 -7.21 -17.93 -12.90
CA THR A 261 -6.73 -16.75 -12.16
C THR A 261 -6.55 -17.14 -10.69
N ARG A 262 -5.31 -17.15 -10.18
CA ARG A 262 -5.04 -17.50 -8.77
C ARG A 262 -5.81 -16.55 -7.85
N CYS A 263 -6.76 -17.08 -7.08
CA CYS A 263 -7.48 -16.32 -6.06
C CYS A 263 -6.61 -16.20 -4.80
N VAL A 264 -6.59 -15.04 -4.14
CA VAL A 264 -5.82 -14.80 -2.90
C VAL A 264 -6.17 -15.82 -1.80
N SER A 265 -7.41 -16.35 -1.80
CA SER A 265 -7.79 -17.44 -0.89
C SER A 265 -7.12 -18.77 -1.20
N ALA A 266 -6.90 -19.08 -2.48
CA ALA A 266 -6.17 -20.26 -2.91
C ALA A 266 -4.68 -20.18 -2.52
N ASP A 267 -4.08 -18.99 -2.57
CA ASP A 267 -2.72 -18.78 -2.07
C ASP A 267 -2.64 -19.03 -0.56
N HIS A 268 -3.62 -18.57 0.23
CA HIS A 268 -3.66 -18.84 1.67
C HIS A 268 -3.91 -20.31 1.99
N SER A 269 -4.65 -21.04 1.16
CA SER A 269 -4.86 -22.49 1.29
C SER A 269 -3.58 -23.28 1.03
N LEU A 270 -2.88 -22.96 -0.06
CA LEU A 270 -1.59 -23.54 -0.43
C LEU A 270 -0.57 -23.47 0.71
N MET A 271 -0.59 -22.35 1.43
CA MET A 271 0.29 -22.09 2.54
C MET A 271 0.11 -23.02 3.74
N VAL A 272 -1.08 -23.57 3.93
CA VAL A 272 -1.42 -24.41 5.11
C VAL A 272 -1.68 -25.85 4.69
N ARG A 273 -1.27 -26.22 3.46
CA ARG A 273 -1.47 -27.52 2.85
C ARG A 273 -0.99 -28.68 3.73
N GLU A 274 0.22 -28.59 4.27
CA GLU A 274 0.80 -29.62 5.14
C GLU A 274 0.02 -29.77 6.46
N GLN A 275 -0.33 -28.64 7.10
CA GLN A 275 -1.15 -28.64 8.33
C GLN A 275 -2.54 -29.24 8.06
N THR A 276 -3.10 -28.97 6.89
CA THR A 276 -4.38 -29.54 6.45
C THR A 276 -4.29 -31.04 6.23
N ALA A 277 -3.22 -31.52 5.59
CA ALA A 277 -2.99 -32.95 5.39
C ALA A 277 -2.85 -33.69 6.73
N GLN A 278 -2.12 -33.12 7.69
CA GLN A 278 -1.99 -33.66 9.05
C GLN A 278 -3.33 -33.69 9.79
N ALA A 279 -4.16 -32.63 9.65
CA ALA A 279 -5.49 -32.60 10.24
C ALA A 279 -6.41 -33.70 9.67
N ILE A 280 -6.32 -33.96 8.36
CA ILE A 280 -7.05 -35.06 7.70
C ILE A 280 -6.57 -36.42 8.24
N GLU A 281 -5.26 -36.64 8.34
CA GLU A 281 -4.69 -37.89 8.82
C GLU A 281 -5.10 -38.17 10.27
N LYS A 282 -5.00 -37.17 11.15
CA LYS A 282 -5.40 -37.27 12.55
C LYS A 282 -6.89 -37.63 12.67
N ALA A 283 -7.77 -36.93 11.95
CA ALA A 283 -9.20 -37.23 11.93
C ALA A 283 -9.51 -38.63 11.36
N ALA A 284 -8.73 -39.10 10.39
CA ALA A 284 -8.86 -40.43 9.81
C ALA A 284 -8.45 -41.54 10.81
N THR A 285 -7.41 -41.32 11.62
CA THR A 285 -7.03 -42.28 12.68
C THR A 285 -8.08 -42.36 13.79
N ALA A 286 -8.76 -41.25 14.09
CA ALA A 286 -9.85 -41.20 15.07
C ALA A 286 -11.15 -41.89 14.57
N ARG A 287 -11.36 -41.99 13.25
CA ARG A 287 -12.53 -42.65 12.63
C ARG A 287 -12.13 -43.64 11.53
N GLN A 288 -11.64 -44.82 11.92
CA GLN A 288 -11.33 -45.91 10.98
C GLN A 288 -12.53 -46.41 10.15
N ASN A 289 -13.78 -46.14 10.56
CA ASN A 289 -15.01 -46.66 9.92
C ASN A 289 -15.96 -45.58 9.38
N GLY A 290 -15.52 -44.32 9.24
CA GLY A 290 -16.35 -43.20 8.74
C GLY A 290 -16.19 -42.96 7.24
N GLY A 291 -17.28 -42.70 6.51
CA GLY A 291 -17.20 -42.25 5.11
C GLY A 291 -16.57 -40.85 4.97
N ALA A 292 -16.15 -40.46 3.77
CA ALA A 292 -15.40 -39.22 3.51
C ALA A 292 -16.07 -37.95 4.07
N GLU A 293 -17.41 -37.87 4.08
CA GLU A 293 -18.13 -36.75 4.70
C GLU A 293 -18.02 -36.72 6.22
N ALA A 294 -18.03 -37.87 6.89
CA ALA A 294 -17.87 -37.95 8.34
C ALA A 294 -16.44 -37.56 8.74
N THR A 295 -15.43 -38.00 7.98
CA THR A 295 -14.02 -37.62 8.21
C THR A 295 -13.81 -36.13 7.96
N LEU A 296 -14.41 -35.56 6.91
CA LEU A 296 -14.37 -34.11 6.66
C LEU A 296 -14.98 -33.33 7.83
N LYS A 297 -16.14 -33.72 8.35
CA LYS A 297 -16.79 -33.03 9.48
C LYS A 297 -15.91 -33.03 10.73
N GLU A 298 -15.23 -34.15 11.00
CA GLU A 298 -14.33 -34.26 12.15
C GLU A 298 -13.08 -33.39 11.96
N ALA A 299 -12.40 -33.53 10.82
CA ALA A 299 -11.22 -32.73 10.50
C ALA A 299 -11.52 -31.22 10.52
N PHE A 300 -12.68 -30.83 9.98
CA PHE A 300 -13.15 -29.46 10.02
C PHE A 300 -13.37 -28.96 11.45
N HIS A 301 -13.99 -29.78 12.32
CA HIS A 301 -14.24 -29.38 13.71
C HIS A 301 -12.96 -29.31 14.54
N GLU A 302 -12.05 -30.28 14.38
CA GLU A 302 -10.75 -30.27 15.05
C GLU A 302 -9.91 -29.07 14.61
N GLU A 303 -9.82 -28.81 13.31
CA GLU A 303 -9.01 -27.71 12.78
C GLU A 303 -9.60 -26.35 13.14
N TYR A 304 -10.94 -26.21 13.08
CA TYR A 304 -11.61 -25.02 13.60
C TYR A 304 -11.29 -24.78 15.08
N SER A 305 -11.36 -25.83 15.91
CA SER A 305 -11.12 -25.72 17.36
C SER A 305 -9.65 -25.37 17.65
N ARG A 306 -8.71 -26.02 16.97
CA ARG A 306 -7.28 -25.74 17.07
C ARG A 306 -6.96 -24.28 16.74
N LEU A 307 -7.49 -23.78 15.61
CA LEU A 307 -7.27 -22.41 15.16
C LEU A 307 -7.99 -21.39 16.05
N PHE A 308 -9.15 -21.75 16.60
CA PHE A 308 -9.87 -20.90 17.55
C PHE A 308 -9.13 -20.77 18.88
N ASP A 309 -8.53 -21.87 19.37
CA ASP A 309 -7.71 -21.84 20.59
C ASP A 309 -6.41 -21.06 20.36
N LEU A 310 -5.73 -21.27 19.23
CA LEU A 310 -4.56 -20.49 18.82
C LEU A 310 -4.88 -18.98 18.70
N ALA A 311 -6.10 -18.63 18.27
CA ALA A 311 -6.51 -17.23 18.18
C ALA A 311 -6.73 -16.55 19.54
N LYS A 312 -6.88 -17.31 20.63
CA LYS A 312 -6.96 -16.77 21.99
C LYS A 312 -5.59 -16.41 22.56
N GLU A 313 -4.51 -16.91 21.97
CA GLU A 313 -3.16 -16.52 22.36
C GLU A 313 -2.93 -15.05 22.01
N GLU A 314 -2.52 -14.26 23.01
CA GLU A 314 -2.19 -12.85 22.78
C GLU A 314 -0.78 -12.74 22.18
N PRO A 315 -0.56 -11.80 21.23
CA PRO A 315 0.76 -11.63 20.61
C PRO A 315 1.81 -11.28 21.66
N THR A 316 2.94 -11.98 21.61
CA THR A 316 4.13 -11.63 22.39
C THR A 316 5.12 -10.89 21.47
N PRO A 317 6.14 -10.20 22.02
CA PRO A 317 7.15 -9.56 21.20
C PRO A 317 7.85 -10.51 20.21
N GLN A 318 7.90 -11.81 20.51
CA GLN A 318 8.63 -12.82 19.73
C GLN A 318 7.70 -13.74 18.92
N ASN A 319 6.40 -13.74 19.18
CA ASN A 319 5.44 -14.61 18.49
C ASN A 319 4.11 -13.89 18.23
N ASP A 320 3.71 -13.86 16.96
CA ASP A 320 2.39 -13.39 16.55
C ASP A 320 1.61 -14.54 15.89
N PRO A 321 0.63 -15.16 16.60
CA PRO A 321 -0.19 -16.25 16.09
C PRO A 321 -0.89 -15.93 14.77
N ARG A 322 -1.16 -14.65 14.47
CA ARG A 322 -1.82 -14.23 13.22
C ARG A 322 -0.97 -14.54 11.98
N LEU A 323 0.35 -14.63 12.13
CA LEU A 323 1.25 -14.96 11.01
C LEU A 323 1.16 -16.44 10.61
N GLN A 324 0.70 -17.30 11.52
CA GLN A 324 0.64 -18.74 11.30
C GLN A 324 -0.51 -19.16 10.36
N HIS A 325 -1.66 -18.50 10.45
CA HIS A 325 -2.84 -18.88 9.68
C HIS A 325 -3.83 -17.72 9.45
N ALA A 326 -4.45 -17.66 8.26
CA ALA A 326 -5.43 -16.61 7.90
C ALA A 326 -6.63 -16.59 8.85
N LEU A 327 -7.15 -17.77 9.22
CA LEU A 327 -8.26 -17.89 10.17
C LEU A 327 -7.94 -17.34 11.57
N VAL A 328 -6.69 -17.41 12.04
CA VAL A 328 -6.31 -16.80 13.33
C VAL A 328 -6.48 -15.27 13.26
N TYR A 329 -6.04 -14.66 12.16
CA TYR A 329 -6.28 -13.25 11.87
C TYR A 329 -7.78 -12.94 11.79
N PHE A 330 -8.59 -13.79 11.15
CA PHE A 330 -10.04 -13.60 11.03
C PHE A 330 -10.76 -13.69 12.38
N PHE A 331 -10.40 -14.66 13.24
CA PHE A 331 -10.96 -14.81 14.57
C PHE A 331 -10.67 -13.58 15.44
N GLN A 332 -9.41 -13.14 15.49
CA GLN A 332 -9.01 -11.99 16.31
C GLN A 332 -9.63 -10.67 15.82
N ASN A 333 -9.96 -10.57 14.54
CA ASN A 333 -10.62 -9.40 13.94
C ASN A 333 -12.14 -9.53 13.82
N ARG A 334 -12.75 -10.57 14.43
CA ARG A 334 -14.21 -10.79 14.47
C ARG A 334 -14.86 -10.90 13.08
N ALA A 335 -14.23 -11.66 12.17
CA ALA A 335 -14.85 -12.02 10.90
C ALA A 335 -16.16 -12.81 11.12
N SER A 336 -17.08 -12.73 10.16
CA SER A 336 -18.33 -13.48 10.25
C SER A 336 -18.07 -14.99 10.23
N LYS A 337 -18.90 -15.75 10.95
CA LYS A 337 -18.80 -17.22 11.00
C LYS A 337 -18.80 -17.84 9.60
N ARG A 338 -19.56 -17.25 8.67
CA ARG A 338 -19.64 -17.68 7.27
C ARG A 338 -18.31 -17.53 6.53
N VAL A 339 -17.60 -16.41 6.69
CA VAL A 339 -16.27 -16.19 6.09
C VAL A 339 -15.27 -17.20 6.63
N ILE A 340 -15.29 -17.46 7.94
CA ILE A 340 -14.42 -18.44 8.59
C ILE A 340 -14.70 -19.86 8.06
N GLU A 341 -15.97 -20.28 8.08
CA GLU A 341 -16.38 -21.62 7.64
C GLU A 341 -16.07 -21.85 6.15
N ARG A 342 -16.30 -20.86 5.30
CA ARG A 342 -15.94 -20.94 3.88
C ARG A 342 -14.42 -21.05 3.69
N THR A 343 -13.64 -20.22 4.38
CA THR A 343 -12.17 -20.25 4.25
C THR A 343 -11.61 -21.60 4.66
N LEU A 344 -12.11 -22.17 5.77
CA LEU A 344 -11.73 -23.51 6.20
C LEU A 344 -12.19 -24.58 5.20
N LEU A 345 -13.37 -24.42 4.59
CA LEU A 345 -13.86 -25.34 3.57
C LEU A 345 -13.04 -25.25 2.27
N GLU A 346 -12.58 -24.06 1.89
CA GLU A 346 -11.65 -23.85 0.76
C GLU A 346 -10.31 -24.55 0.99
N GLN A 347 -9.79 -24.53 2.23
CA GLN A 347 -8.59 -25.26 2.63
C GLN A 347 -8.74 -26.78 2.38
N PHE A 348 -9.85 -27.40 2.78
CA PHE A 348 -10.10 -28.82 2.50
C PHE A 348 -10.47 -29.12 1.04
N ALA A 349 -10.87 -28.11 0.25
CA ALA A 349 -11.23 -28.26 -1.15
C ALA A 349 -10.07 -28.06 -2.13
N ASP A 350 -8.88 -27.74 -1.60
CA ASP A 350 -7.68 -27.48 -2.37
C ASP A 350 -7.27 -28.70 -3.22
N LYS A 351 -7.05 -28.47 -4.50
CA LYS A 351 -6.61 -29.50 -5.45
C LYS A 351 -5.23 -30.05 -5.10
N ASN A 352 -4.42 -29.27 -4.39
CA ASN A 352 -3.09 -29.67 -3.97
C ASN A 352 -3.08 -30.63 -2.78
N LEU A 353 -4.23 -31.08 -2.29
CA LEU A 353 -4.34 -32.12 -1.26
C LEU A 353 -4.41 -33.55 -1.82
N SER A 354 -4.41 -33.74 -3.14
CA SER A 354 -4.67 -35.02 -3.80
C SER A 354 -3.49 -36.01 -3.78
N TYR A 355 -3.03 -36.42 -2.59
CA TYR A 355 -1.90 -37.35 -2.42
C TYR A 355 -2.34 -38.81 -2.26
N ASP A 356 -3.51 -39.06 -1.65
CA ASP A 356 -4.06 -40.39 -1.43
C ASP A 356 -5.57 -40.45 -1.75
N GLU A 357 -6.14 -41.64 -1.95
CA GLU A 357 -7.57 -41.79 -2.32
C GLU A 357 -8.52 -41.16 -1.29
N ARG A 358 -8.10 -41.09 -0.03
CA ARG A 358 -8.88 -40.53 1.08
C ARG A 358 -8.94 -39.01 1.03
N SER A 359 -7.80 -38.34 0.89
CA SER A 359 -7.72 -36.88 0.71
C SER A 359 -8.45 -36.44 -0.55
N ILE A 360 -8.36 -37.20 -1.65
CA ILE A 360 -9.15 -36.95 -2.87
C ILE A 360 -10.65 -37.03 -2.58
N SER A 361 -11.09 -38.03 -1.82
CA SER A 361 -12.50 -38.21 -1.47
C SER A 361 -13.02 -37.07 -0.58
N ILE A 362 -12.24 -36.65 0.42
CA ILE A 362 -12.55 -35.51 1.31
C ILE A 362 -12.60 -34.20 0.52
N MET A 363 -11.61 -33.96 -0.34
CA MET A 363 -11.54 -32.80 -1.21
C MET A 363 -12.76 -32.70 -2.13
N LYS A 364 -13.19 -33.81 -2.76
CA LYS A 364 -14.40 -33.82 -3.60
C LYS A 364 -15.66 -33.48 -2.80
N VAL A 365 -15.79 -33.96 -1.57
CA VAL A 365 -16.91 -33.61 -0.68
C VAL A 365 -16.86 -32.12 -0.31
N ALA A 366 -15.68 -31.57 0.00
CA ALA A 366 -15.51 -30.15 0.31
C ALA A 366 -15.84 -29.26 -0.90
N GLN A 367 -15.38 -29.62 -2.10
CA GLN A 367 -15.72 -28.94 -3.35
C GLN A 367 -17.22 -28.99 -3.67
N ALA A 368 -17.87 -30.12 -3.42
CA ALA A 368 -19.33 -30.24 -3.57
C ALA A 368 -20.05 -29.30 -2.60
N LYS A 369 -19.60 -29.21 -1.34
CA LYS A 369 -20.17 -28.29 -0.35
C LYS A 369 -19.93 -26.81 -0.70
N LEU A 370 -18.78 -26.44 -1.27
CA LEU A 370 -18.53 -25.06 -1.73
C LEU A 370 -19.45 -24.64 -2.86
N LYS A 371 -19.76 -25.55 -3.80
CA LYS A 371 -20.67 -25.28 -4.93
C LYS A 371 -22.12 -25.01 -4.49
N LEU A 372 -22.51 -25.47 -3.29
CA LEU A 372 -23.82 -25.22 -2.72
C LEU A 372 -23.95 -23.82 -2.11
N ILE A 373 -22.84 -23.10 -1.89
CA ILE A 373 -22.85 -21.74 -1.35
C ILE A 373 -23.14 -20.78 -2.50
N GLY A 374 -24.37 -20.27 -2.56
CA GLY A 374 -24.80 -19.32 -3.58
C GLY A 374 -24.49 -17.85 -3.23
N PRO A 375 -24.66 -16.92 -4.19
CA PRO A 375 -24.50 -15.48 -3.97
C PRO A 375 -25.45 -14.89 -2.92
N SER A 376 -26.60 -15.54 -2.67
CA SER A 376 -27.54 -15.17 -1.61
C SER A 376 -27.05 -15.53 -0.20
N ASP A 377 -26.13 -16.50 -0.09
CA ASP A 377 -25.66 -17.03 1.18
C ASP A 377 -24.42 -16.27 1.69
N MET A 378 -23.69 -15.63 0.79
CA MET A 378 -22.46 -14.91 1.10
C MET A 378 -22.18 -13.76 0.13
N ASP A 379 -21.78 -12.62 0.69
CA ASP A 379 -21.16 -11.55 -0.08
C ASP A 379 -19.72 -11.93 -0.44
N MET A 380 -19.51 -12.21 -1.74
CA MET A 380 -18.19 -12.58 -2.26
C MET A 380 -17.19 -11.42 -2.28
N GLU A 381 -17.64 -10.17 -2.30
CA GLU A 381 -16.75 -9.02 -2.23
C GLU A 381 -16.29 -8.76 -0.80
N GLU A 382 -17.17 -8.96 0.19
CA GLU A 382 -16.76 -8.97 1.59
C GLU A 382 -15.71 -10.07 1.84
N TYR A 383 -15.97 -11.29 1.33
CA TYR A 383 -15.05 -12.42 1.44
C TYR A 383 -13.66 -12.12 0.86
N LYS A 384 -13.59 -11.57 -0.36
CA LYS A 384 -12.31 -11.19 -1.00
C LYS A 384 -11.56 -10.14 -0.18
N LYS A 385 -12.25 -9.11 0.31
CA LYS A 385 -11.64 -8.06 1.14
C LYS A 385 -10.97 -8.61 2.41
N TRP A 386 -11.54 -9.65 3.04
CA TRP A 386 -10.91 -10.30 4.19
C TRP A 386 -9.57 -10.93 3.84
N HIS A 387 -9.48 -11.61 2.68
CA HIS A 387 -8.24 -12.18 2.19
C HIS A 387 -7.24 -11.11 1.74
N GLU A 388 -7.69 -10.04 1.09
CA GLU A 388 -6.84 -8.89 0.74
C GLU A 388 -6.24 -8.23 1.98
N HIS A 389 -7.04 -8.02 3.03
CA HIS A 389 -6.55 -7.47 4.30
C HIS A 389 -5.52 -8.37 4.97
N TYR A 390 -5.71 -9.69 4.95
CA TYR A 390 -4.72 -10.62 5.50
C TYR A 390 -3.42 -10.63 4.68
N SER A 391 -3.53 -10.61 3.35
CA SER A 391 -2.37 -10.51 2.46
C SER A 391 -1.59 -9.21 2.70
N LEU A 392 -2.30 -8.09 2.88
CA LEU A 392 -1.69 -6.80 3.23
C LEU A 392 -1.05 -6.83 4.62
N PHE A 393 -1.68 -7.46 5.63
CA PHE A 393 -1.10 -7.64 6.96
C PHE A 393 0.25 -8.36 6.88
N ARG A 394 0.32 -9.45 6.12
CA ARG A 394 1.56 -10.19 5.94
C ARG A 394 2.61 -9.40 5.18
N LYS A 395 2.20 -8.65 4.16
CA LYS A 395 3.10 -7.74 3.43
C LYS A 395 3.71 -6.70 4.37
N VAL A 396 2.91 -6.13 5.27
CA VAL A 396 3.40 -5.22 6.33
C VAL A 396 4.41 -5.92 7.23
N SER A 397 4.14 -7.16 7.66
CA SER A 397 5.07 -7.93 8.49
C SER A 397 6.39 -8.21 7.77
N VAL A 398 6.37 -8.58 6.49
CA VAL A 398 7.59 -8.79 5.69
C VAL A 398 8.41 -7.49 5.57
N TYR A 399 7.74 -6.37 5.29
CA TYR A 399 8.43 -5.07 5.22
C TYR A 399 9.02 -4.65 6.56
N LEU A 400 8.28 -4.84 7.65
CA LEU A 400 8.79 -4.56 8.99
C LEU A 400 10.04 -5.40 9.27
N LEU A 401 9.97 -6.72 9.11
CA LEU A 401 11.08 -7.61 9.41
C LEU A 401 12.30 -7.32 8.56
N THR A 402 12.11 -7.13 7.25
CA THR A 402 13.24 -6.83 6.35
C THR A 402 13.83 -5.45 6.65
N GLY A 403 12.99 -4.46 6.97
CA GLY A 403 13.48 -3.13 7.37
C GLY A 403 14.32 -3.20 8.65
N LEU A 404 13.90 -4.02 9.61
CA LEU A 404 14.65 -4.23 10.85
C LEU A 404 15.94 -5.04 10.63
N GLU A 405 15.92 -6.09 9.82
CA GLU A 405 17.12 -6.86 9.41
C GLU A 405 18.14 -5.93 8.72
N CYS A 406 17.69 -5.05 7.81
CA CYS A 406 18.55 -4.07 7.16
C CYS A 406 19.15 -3.09 8.17
N TYR A 407 18.35 -2.62 9.14
CA TYR A 407 18.81 -1.72 10.19
C TYR A 407 19.91 -2.36 11.05
N GLN A 408 19.74 -3.62 11.45
CA GLN A 408 20.75 -4.35 12.23
C GLN A 408 22.07 -4.56 11.48
N ASN A 409 22.00 -4.66 10.15
CA ASN A 409 23.16 -4.79 9.28
C ASN A 409 23.80 -3.44 8.90
N GLY A 410 23.37 -2.33 9.50
CA GLY A 410 23.87 -0.97 9.19
C GLY A 410 23.41 -0.41 7.84
N LYS A 411 22.48 -1.09 7.16
CA LYS A 411 21.95 -0.69 5.84
C LYS A 411 20.77 0.28 5.99
N CYS A 412 21.02 1.45 6.57
CA CYS A 412 19.95 2.39 6.94
C CYS A 412 19.17 2.95 5.73
N ARG A 413 19.79 3.09 4.54
CA ARG A 413 19.10 3.51 3.29
C ARG A 413 18.01 2.52 2.88
N GLU A 414 18.32 1.22 2.90
CA GLU A 414 17.35 0.16 2.60
C GLU A 414 16.29 0.05 3.71
N ALA A 415 16.75 0.08 4.97
CA ALA A 415 15.88 -0.04 6.15
C ALA A 415 14.78 1.03 6.18
N LEU A 416 15.13 2.30 5.96
CA LEU A 416 14.17 3.41 5.97
C LEU A 416 13.07 3.20 4.93
N THR A 417 13.44 2.76 3.73
CA THR A 417 12.49 2.52 2.64
C THR A 417 11.45 1.46 3.04
N TYR A 418 11.90 0.30 3.54
CA TYR A 418 10.98 -0.75 4.01
C TYR A 418 10.09 -0.28 5.15
N LEU A 419 10.65 0.43 6.14
CA LEU A 419 9.92 0.88 7.33
C LEU A 419 8.88 1.96 7.02
N VAL A 420 9.14 2.86 6.08
CA VAL A 420 8.15 3.84 5.61
C VAL A 420 6.97 3.15 4.94
N HIS A 421 7.23 2.21 4.03
CA HIS A 421 6.19 1.46 3.33
C HIS A 421 5.40 0.53 4.27
N ALA A 422 6.07 -0.08 5.25
CA ALA A 422 5.44 -0.82 6.33
C ALA A 422 4.49 0.08 7.12
N TYR A 423 4.95 1.27 7.54
CA TYR A 423 4.15 2.22 8.32
C TYR A 423 2.89 2.68 7.57
N GLN A 424 3.02 3.11 6.31
CA GLN A 424 1.89 3.57 5.49
C GLN A 424 0.86 2.46 5.27
N SER A 425 1.32 1.25 4.94
CA SER A 425 0.46 0.09 4.71
C SER A 425 -0.22 -0.36 6.01
N ASN A 426 0.50 -0.29 7.15
CA ASN A 426 -0.04 -0.62 8.46
C ASN A 426 -1.15 0.36 8.88
N ARG A 427 -1.00 1.67 8.61
CA ARG A 427 -2.06 2.66 8.88
C ARG A 427 -3.35 2.36 8.10
N LYS A 428 -3.25 1.85 6.86
CA LYS A 428 -4.44 1.41 6.09
C LYS A 428 -5.18 0.26 6.80
N LEU A 429 -4.45 -0.68 7.39
CA LEU A 429 -5.02 -1.78 8.16
C LEU A 429 -5.64 -1.30 9.49
N LEU A 430 -4.93 -0.46 10.24
CA LEU A 430 -5.35 0.00 11.56
C LEU A 430 -6.63 0.86 11.53
N LYS A 431 -6.91 1.53 10.40
CA LYS A 431 -8.21 2.19 10.16
C LYS A 431 -9.41 1.24 10.31
N ASN A 432 -9.22 -0.05 10.00
CA ASN A 432 -10.26 -1.08 10.05
C ASN A 432 -10.30 -1.83 11.41
N GLY A 433 -9.48 -1.42 12.39
CA GLY A 433 -9.42 -2.01 13.72
C GLY A 433 -8.01 -2.19 14.27
N LYS A 434 -7.84 -2.06 15.59
CA LYS A 434 -6.52 -2.11 16.26
C LYS A 434 -5.79 -3.45 16.09
N LYS A 435 -6.52 -4.58 16.01
CA LYS A 435 -5.95 -5.93 15.83
C LYS A 435 -5.70 -6.30 14.35
N ARG A 436 -5.92 -5.37 13.40
CA ARG A 436 -5.73 -5.60 11.95
C ARG A 436 -4.28 -5.49 11.48
N GLY A 437 -3.45 -4.77 12.24
CA GLY A 437 -2.09 -4.42 11.87
C GLY A 437 -1.07 -4.87 12.91
N VAL A 438 0.18 -4.45 12.70
CA VAL A 438 1.29 -4.59 13.66
C VAL A 438 1.33 -3.36 14.56
N ASP A 439 2.03 -3.45 15.70
CA ASP A 439 2.26 -2.31 16.59
C ASP A 439 2.88 -1.12 15.84
N GLU A 440 2.10 -0.03 15.76
CA GLU A 440 2.48 1.18 15.06
C GLU A 440 3.68 1.87 15.71
N THR A 441 3.82 1.77 17.03
CA THR A 441 4.87 2.46 17.79
C THR A 441 6.25 1.91 17.47
N LEU A 442 6.36 0.59 17.31
CA LEU A 442 7.60 -0.09 16.91
C LEU A 442 8.06 0.36 15.52
N ILE A 443 7.16 0.36 14.53
CA ILE A 443 7.50 0.77 13.16
C ILE A 443 7.91 2.25 13.14
N ALA A 444 7.15 3.10 13.83
CA ALA A 444 7.44 4.53 13.91
C ALA A 444 8.80 4.80 14.56
N HIS A 445 9.15 4.07 15.62
CA HIS A 445 10.42 4.20 16.33
C HIS A 445 11.62 3.87 15.44
N TYR A 446 11.63 2.71 14.77
CA TYR A 446 12.74 2.33 13.90
C TYR A 446 12.80 3.18 12.63
N ARG A 447 11.66 3.60 12.09
CA ARG A 447 11.61 4.58 10.98
C ARG A 447 12.28 5.89 11.39
N ARG A 448 11.95 6.45 12.56
CA ARG A 448 12.59 7.67 13.09
C ARG A 448 14.08 7.49 13.30
N LYS A 449 14.51 6.36 13.89
CA LYS A 449 15.93 6.07 14.10
C LYS A 449 16.70 6.06 12.78
N CYS A 450 16.22 5.32 11.78
CA CYS A 450 16.85 5.28 10.45
C CYS A 450 16.90 6.67 9.81
N LEU A 451 15.83 7.46 9.95
CA LEU A 451 15.75 8.81 9.39
C LEU A 451 16.78 9.75 10.01
N LEU A 452 16.89 9.77 11.34
CA LEU A 452 17.87 10.59 12.07
C LEU A 452 19.31 10.15 11.76
N GLU A 453 19.56 8.85 11.67
CA GLU A 453 20.88 8.30 11.36
C GLU A 453 21.31 8.66 9.92
N LEU A 454 20.41 8.53 8.94
CA LEU A 454 20.67 8.95 7.57
C LEU A 454 20.87 10.46 7.44
N ASN A 455 20.10 11.25 8.19
CA ASN A 455 20.28 12.70 8.23
C ASN A 455 21.66 13.07 8.81
N GLY A 456 22.09 12.42 9.89
CA GLY A 456 23.42 12.62 10.47
C GLY A 456 24.53 12.22 9.51
N ASN A 457 24.40 11.07 8.82
CA ASN A 457 25.35 10.65 7.79
C ASN A 457 25.43 11.65 6.63
N ALA A 458 24.28 12.13 6.13
CA ALA A 458 24.24 13.15 5.09
C ALA A 458 24.91 14.46 5.54
N ALA A 459 24.75 14.87 6.80
CA ALA A 459 25.43 16.03 7.34
C ALA A 459 26.96 15.83 7.42
N SER A 460 27.44 14.68 7.90
CA SER A 460 28.87 14.37 7.94
C SER A 460 29.51 14.33 6.54
N LEU A 461 28.83 13.75 5.56
CA LEU A 461 29.26 13.72 4.16
C LEU A 461 29.20 15.11 3.50
N PHE A 462 28.31 15.99 3.96
CA PHE A 462 28.23 17.37 3.49
C PHE A 462 29.39 18.22 4.06
N GLU A 463 29.75 18.01 5.32
CA GLU A 463 30.83 18.72 6.02
C GLU A 463 32.23 18.39 5.50
N SER A 464 32.42 17.24 4.85
CA SER A 464 33.75 16.85 4.33
C SER A 464 34.24 17.75 3.20
N GLY A 465 33.32 18.40 2.47
CA GLY A 465 33.62 19.28 1.34
C GLY A 465 34.11 18.56 0.08
N GLU A 466 34.27 17.24 0.10
CA GLU A 466 34.65 16.46 -1.07
C GLU A 466 33.47 16.34 -2.05
N GLU A 467 33.71 16.59 -3.34
CA GLU A 467 32.62 16.69 -4.32
C GLU A 467 31.79 15.41 -4.44
N ALA A 468 32.42 14.23 -4.33
CA ALA A 468 31.74 12.94 -4.38
C ALA A 468 30.90 12.67 -3.11
N GLU A 469 31.43 13.00 -1.93
CA GLU A 469 30.72 12.81 -0.66
C GLU A 469 29.55 13.80 -0.53
N VAL A 470 29.75 15.06 -0.91
CA VAL A 470 28.68 16.06 -0.97
C VAL A 470 27.59 15.65 -1.96
N ALA A 471 27.94 15.02 -3.09
CA ALA A 471 26.94 14.49 -4.03
C ALA A 471 26.11 13.35 -3.41
N GLU A 472 26.74 12.45 -2.65
CA GLU A 472 26.01 11.40 -1.92
C GLU A 472 25.14 11.98 -0.79
N ALA A 473 25.62 13.00 -0.07
CA ALA A 473 24.83 13.72 0.93
C ALA A 473 23.54 14.30 0.31
N LEU A 474 23.66 14.96 -0.84
CA LEU A 474 22.52 15.51 -1.57
C LEU A 474 21.54 14.41 -2.03
N SER A 475 22.06 13.27 -2.51
CA SER A 475 21.27 12.09 -2.89
C SER A 475 20.48 11.54 -1.70
N ILE A 476 21.10 11.39 -0.53
CA ILE A 476 20.41 10.96 0.70
C ILE A 476 19.31 11.95 1.09
N MET A 477 19.59 13.25 1.00
CA MET A 477 18.63 14.30 1.35
C MET A 477 17.44 14.32 0.37
N SER A 478 17.69 14.29 -0.94
CA SER A 478 16.66 14.40 -1.98
C SER A 478 15.78 13.17 -2.08
N ASP A 479 16.37 11.99 -1.94
CA ASP A 479 15.72 10.71 -2.28
C ASP A 479 15.08 10.05 -1.05
N LEU A 480 15.59 10.34 0.16
CA LEU A 480 15.20 9.65 1.38
C LEU A 480 14.70 10.59 2.47
N VAL A 481 15.54 11.51 2.95
CA VAL A 481 15.25 12.31 4.15
C VAL A 481 14.07 13.26 3.90
N ILE A 482 14.15 14.08 2.85
CA ILE A 482 13.11 15.06 2.52
C ILE A 482 11.78 14.34 2.22
N PRO A 483 11.70 13.32 1.33
CA PRO A 483 10.46 12.58 1.10
C PRO A 483 9.89 11.94 2.37
N CYS A 484 10.71 11.31 3.21
CA CYS A 484 10.24 10.72 4.46
C CYS A 484 9.67 11.77 5.42
N MET A 485 10.31 12.94 5.54
CA MET A 485 9.80 14.04 6.37
C MET A 485 8.44 14.54 5.90
N HIS A 486 8.24 14.68 4.59
CA HIS A 486 6.93 15.05 4.02
C HIS A 486 5.85 14.03 4.36
N LEU A 487 6.17 12.74 4.29
CA LEU A 487 5.24 11.65 4.64
C LEU A 487 4.86 11.63 6.13
N ILE A 488 5.80 12.02 7.00
CA ILE A 488 5.56 12.19 8.43
C ILE A 488 4.67 13.43 8.69
N ALA A 489 4.97 14.55 8.03
CA ALA A 489 4.26 15.82 8.22
C ALA A 489 2.83 15.85 7.65
N THR A 490 2.56 15.07 6.59
CA THR A 490 1.22 14.92 5.99
C THR A 490 0.29 13.95 6.76
N SER A 491 0.83 13.29 7.80
CA SER A 491 0.11 12.37 8.67
C SER A 491 -0.27 13.05 10.00
N GLU A 492 -1.09 12.38 10.84
CA GLU A 492 -1.21 12.79 12.25
C GLU A 492 0.16 12.64 12.91
N ILE A 493 0.88 13.75 13.06
CA ILE A 493 2.27 13.73 13.51
C ILE A 493 2.33 13.41 15.01
N SER A 494 3.10 12.38 15.37
CA SER A 494 3.36 12.09 16.78
C SER A 494 4.27 13.16 17.38
N LYS A 495 4.26 13.32 18.71
CA LYS A 495 5.16 14.27 19.38
C LYS A 495 6.63 13.93 19.11
N GLU A 496 6.97 12.65 19.11
CA GLU A 496 8.32 12.17 18.84
C GLU A 496 8.73 12.39 17.38
N ASP A 497 7.80 12.21 16.44
CA ASP A 497 8.02 12.50 15.02
C ASP A 497 8.24 14.00 14.77
N LEU A 498 7.45 14.86 15.43
CA LEU A 498 7.61 16.32 15.33
C LEU A 498 8.97 16.77 15.85
N VAL A 499 9.38 16.26 17.02
CA VAL A 499 10.71 16.54 17.60
C VAL A 499 11.82 16.12 16.63
N ALA A 500 11.74 14.93 16.03
CA ALA A 500 12.74 14.47 15.07
C ALA A 500 12.81 15.37 13.82
N VAL A 501 11.67 15.81 13.29
CA VAL A 501 11.59 16.74 12.16
C VAL A 501 12.22 18.10 12.51
N GLU A 502 11.89 18.66 13.67
CA GLU A 502 12.46 19.92 14.14
C GLU A 502 13.96 19.82 14.40
N MET A 503 14.45 18.71 14.97
CA MET A 503 15.88 18.46 15.15
C MET A 503 16.63 18.50 13.81
N MET A 504 16.12 17.82 12.78
CA MET A 504 16.76 17.82 11.46
C MET A 504 16.72 19.21 10.82
N ARG A 505 15.58 19.92 10.89
CA ARG A 505 15.48 21.29 10.38
C ARG A 505 16.46 22.24 11.06
N ASN A 506 16.53 22.20 12.39
CA ASN A 506 17.46 23.02 13.17
C ASN A 506 18.92 22.71 12.83
N HIS A 507 19.25 21.42 12.64
CA HIS A 507 20.58 21.00 12.25
C HIS A 507 21.00 21.61 10.91
N TRP A 508 20.17 21.48 9.87
CA TRP A 508 20.49 22.05 8.56
C TRP A 508 20.43 23.58 8.51
N CYS A 509 19.54 24.22 9.28
CA CYS A 509 19.51 25.67 9.42
C CYS A 509 20.75 26.25 10.13
N SER A 510 21.41 25.46 10.98
CA SER A 510 22.60 25.93 11.70
C SER A 510 23.76 26.30 10.76
N TYR A 511 23.85 25.65 9.60
CA TYR A 511 24.83 25.96 8.55
C TYR A 511 24.64 27.34 7.90
N LEU A 512 23.43 27.93 7.97
CA LEU A 512 23.20 29.29 7.45
C LEU A 512 23.93 30.37 8.26
N GLY A 513 24.25 30.10 9.53
CA GLY A 513 25.00 31.00 10.40
C GLY A 513 26.48 30.62 10.55
N ALA A 514 26.92 29.55 9.89
CA ALA A 514 28.29 29.07 9.94
C ALA A 514 29.10 29.58 8.73
N ASP A 515 30.41 29.72 8.90
CA ASP A 515 31.33 30.07 7.81
C ASP A 515 31.62 28.82 6.97
N ILE A 516 30.80 28.60 5.94
CA ILE A 516 30.88 27.46 5.01
C ILE A 516 31.32 27.94 3.61
N ASP A 517 31.98 27.07 2.85
CA ASP A 517 32.40 27.35 1.47
C ASP A 517 31.21 27.79 0.60
N ALA A 518 31.43 28.78 -0.28
CA ALA A 518 30.38 29.33 -1.14
C ALA A 518 29.70 28.26 -2.02
N ARG A 519 30.43 27.23 -2.47
CA ARG A 519 29.89 26.10 -3.26
C ARG A 519 28.98 25.21 -2.42
N LEU A 520 29.33 24.98 -1.16
CA LEU A 520 28.50 24.24 -0.22
C LEU A 520 27.26 25.04 0.15
N GLN A 521 27.40 26.36 0.35
CA GLN A 521 26.29 27.26 0.63
C GLN A 521 25.25 27.26 -0.49
N GLU A 522 25.68 27.31 -1.76
CA GLU A 522 24.77 27.22 -2.91
C GLU A 522 23.96 25.91 -2.89
N LYS A 523 24.64 24.77 -2.72
CA LYS A 523 24.01 23.44 -2.62
C LYS A 523 23.04 23.33 -1.44
N LEU A 524 23.38 23.90 -0.29
CA LEU A 524 22.50 23.96 0.89
C LEU A 524 21.21 24.74 0.56
N THR A 525 21.34 25.91 -0.06
CA THR A 525 20.19 26.75 -0.43
C THR A 525 19.26 26.10 -1.46
N GLU A 526 19.73 25.11 -2.22
CA GLU A 526 18.94 24.39 -3.22
C GLU A 526 17.89 23.44 -2.61
N PHE A 527 18.23 22.75 -1.53
CA PHE A 527 17.34 21.77 -0.89
C PHE A 527 16.72 22.24 0.43
N LEU A 528 17.31 23.24 1.11
CA LEU A 528 16.81 23.73 2.40
C LEU A 528 15.36 24.23 2.36
N PRO A 529 14.89 24.96 1.32
CA PRO A 529 13.47 25.32 1.20
C PRO A 529 12.55 24.10 1.19
N LYS A 530 12.95 23.02 0.51
CA LYS A 530 12.20 21.76 0.43
C LYS A 530 12.20 21.02 1.78
N LEU A 531 13.21 21.19 2.61
CA LEU A 531 13.27 20.63 3.96
C LEU A 531 12.34 21.38 4.94
N LEU A 532 12.25 22.70 4.78
CA LEU A 532 11.47 23.57 5.66
C LEU A 532 9.98 23.58 5.28
N ASP A 533 9.67 23.61 3.98
CA ASP A 533 8.31 23.64 3.47
C ASP A 533 7.85 22.25 2.99
N CYS A 534 7.06 21.59 3.82
CA CYS A 534 6.46 20.30 3.48
C CYS A 534 5.14 20.39 2.70
N SER A 535 4.71 21.59 2.29
CA SER A 535 3.38 21.83 1.73
C SER A 535 3.29 21.71 0.20
N VAL A 536 4.42 21.66 -0.51
CA VAL A 536 4.47 21.95 -1.95
C VAL A 536 4.53 20.68 -2.84
N GLU A 537 5.10 19.56 -2.39
CA GLU A 537 5.18 18.33 -3.18
C GLU A 537 5.12 17.05 -2.31
N VAL A 538 4.12 16.19 -2.52
CA VAL A 538 4.11 14.84 -1.92
C VAL A 538 5.12 13.97 -2.68
N ARG A 539 6.37 13.95 -2.24
CA ARG A 539 7.38 13.05 -2.79
C ARG A 539 7.17 11.63 -2.24
N ILE A 540 6.97 10.68 -3.14
CA ILE A 540 6.79 9.26 -2.82
C ILE A 540 8.16 8.60 -2.84
N LEU A 541 8.56 8.02 -1.71
CA LEU A 541 9.73 7.14 -1.62
C LEU A 541 9.56 5.95 -2.58
N ARG A 542 10.63 5.63 -3.33
CA ARG A 542 10.66 4.47 -4.24
C ARG A 542 10.17 3.22 -3.52
N GLU A 543 9.30 2.42 -4.16
CA GLU A 543 8.87 1.17 -3.56
C GLU A 543 10.06 0.22 -3.36
N PRO A 544 10.17 -0.43 -2.19
CA PRO A 544 11.22 -1.42 -1.97
C PRO A 544 11.00 -2.63 -2.88
N PRO A 545 12.06 -3.37 -3.23
CA PRO A 545 11.94 -4.56 -4.05
C PRO A 545 11.01 -5.58 -3.38
N ARG A 546 10.22 -6.30 -4.21
CA ARG A 546 9.26 -7.29 -3.71
C ARG A 546 10.02 -8.51 -3.19
N ILE A 547 9.94 -8.74 -1.88
CA ILE A 547 10.48 -9.94 -1.24
C ILE A 547 9.40 -11.02 -1.27
N ARG A 548 9.68 -12.15 -1.93
CA ARG A 548 8.85 -13.35 -1.82
C ARG A 548 9.32 -14.14 -0.60
N PRO A 549 8.51 -14.32 0.45
CA PRO A 549 8.86 -15.24 1.53
C PRO A 549 8.89 -16.67 0.96
N ASN A 550 9.94 -17.42 1.30
CA ASN A 550 10.16 -18.78 0.76
C ASN A 550 9.14 -19.80 1.33
N SER A 551 8.51 -19.51 2.47
CA SER A 551 7.46 -20.35 3.08
C SER A 551 6.60 -19.59 4.12
N PRO A 552 5.36 -20.04 4.41
CA PRO A 552 4.56 -19.63 5.57
C PRO A 552 5.32 -19.64 6.90
N HIS A 553 6.05 -20.72 7.14
CA HIS A 553 6.72 -20.99 8.40
C HIS A 553 7.99 -20.15 8.53
N ASP A 554 8.59 -19.75 7.41
CA ASP A 554 9.72 -18.83 7.35
C ASP A 554 9.37 -17.47 7.99
N LEU A 555 8.14 -16.97 7.79
CA LEU A 555 7.76 -15.66 8.34
C LEU A 555 7.68 -15.65 9.87
N CYS A 556 7.17 -16.71 10.48
CA CYS A 556 7.11 -16.83 11.95
C CYS A 556 8.50 -16.99 12.56
N ASN A 557 9.35 -17.83 11.97
CA ASN A 557 10.73 -18.04 12.43
C ASN A 557 11.57 -16.77 12.28
N ARG A 558 11.44 -16.07 11.15
CA ARG A 558 12.05 -14.75 10.94
C ARG A 558 11.55 -13.73 11.93
N PHE A 559 10.24 -13.70 12.21
CA PHE A 559 9.69 -12.79 13.21
C PHE A 559 10.31 -13.01 14.59
N ALA A 560 10.38 -14.27 15.04
CA ALA A 560 10.99 -14.61 16.33
C ALA A 560 12.47 -14.19 16.37
N ALA A 561 13.26 -14.54 15.36
CA ALA A 561 14.70 -14.26 15.32
C ALA A 561 15.01 -12.75 15.31
N VAL A 562 14.31 -11.98 14.47
CA VAL A 562 14.51 -10.53 14.36
C VAL A 562 14.08 -9.83 15.64
N MET A 563 12.93 -10.20 16.20
CA MET A 563 12.44 -9.57 17.42
C MET A 563 13.28 -9.94 18.65
N GLU A 564 13.79 -11.18 18.75
CA GLU A 564 14.75 -11.56 19.79
C GLU A 564 16.05 -10.74 19.69
N SER A 565 16.60 -10.60 18.49
CA SER A 565 17.82 -9.85 18.25
C SER A 565 17.68 -8.36 18.58
N ILE A 566 16.51 -7.77 18.32
CA ILE A 566 16.22 -6.37 18.61
C ILE A 566 16.02 -6.12 20.11
N HIS A 567 15.31 -7.00 20.80
CA HIS A 567 15.07 -6.88 22.23
C HIS A 567 16.32 -7.24 23.06
N GLY A 568 17.15 -8.16 22.57
CA GLY A 568 18.45 -8.52 23.16
C GLY A 568 19.50 -7.41 23.11
N ASN A 569 19.35 -6.45 22.17
CA ASN A 569 20.22 -5.28 22.05
C ASN A 569 19.72 -4.05 22.83
N SER A 570 18.63 -4.14 23.60
CA SER A 570 18.29 -3.09 24.58
C SER A 570 19.25 -3.19 25.78
N PRO A 571 19.93 -2.11 26.18
CA PRO A 571 20.83 -2.16 27.31
C PRO A 571 20.03 -2.48 28.57
N VAL A 572 20.49 -3.51 29.29
CA VAL A 572 20.15 -3.72 30.69
C VAL A 572 20.50 -2.44 31.43
N THR A 573 19.50 -1.64 31.80
CA THR A 573 19.65 -0.66 32.87
C THR A 573 19.91 -1.44 34.14
N VAL A 574 21.19 -1.67 34.44
CA VAL A 574 21.63 -1.94 35.80
C VAL A 574 21.42 -0.64 36.56
N THR A 575 20.47 -0.70 37.51
CA THR A 575 20.18 0.34 38.50
C THR A 575 21.41 0.81 39.25
#